data_AF-V5GF36-F1
#
_entry.id   AF-V5GF36-F1
#
_cell.length_a   1.000
_cell.length_b   1.000
_cell.length_c   1.000
_cell.angle_alpha   90.00
_cell.angle_beta   90.00
_cell.angle_gamma   90.00
#
_symmetry.space_group_name_H-M   'P 1'
#
loop_
_entity.id
_entity.type
_entity.pdbx_description
1 polymer ?
#
loop_
_entity_poly.entity_id
_entity_poly.type
_entity_poly.pdbx_seq_one_letter_code
_entity_poly.pdbx_strand_id
1 'polypeptide(L)'
;MRNLAQQLQVAIATQGVAGLPADKSGQRPQCSSGSSSVNSSTDARAYLTLGEKYAAGYGIRATTAEVSRQGHASPTLANQALQSTTIVEEEARQQTPGGPGSSAFEQVWRELHDGMVPIRGHAFIGLRRLLEEGDAETLGHADEVLEACQAGIQEEDSYVYLSAIHALAALVERDLDGRLPWLAEQVALEHLSVEARLNLGEVFLRVCKQLGDIAPKYRDLLVNCFLGAAKHSDPVVRSSAVSNLGELCGKLGYSFGTIMQEILACLRGLIRDPVNHVGRASVLALSCILKGMGPKLFQVMPHEVRDIYRDLKHIYQTTSDDVIRLQAQQAIDELSASTREFLKAQPQLEKQIKILGLPGQ
;
A
#
# COMPACT_ATOMS: atom_id res chain seq x y z
N MET A 1 14.40 3.48 20.06
CA MET A 1 14.41 3.15 18.61
C MET A 1 13.11 2.51 18.16
N ARG A 2 12.57 1.47 18.84
CA ARG A 2 11.25 0.88 18.51
C ARG A 2 10.07 1.86 18.36
N ASN A 3 10.02 2.92 19.18
CA ASN A 3 8.97 3.94 19.08
C ASN A 3 9.06 4.78 17.78
N LEU A 4 10.27 5.01 17.26
CA LEU A 4 10.48 5.74 16.01
C LEU A 4 10.12 4.88 14.79
N ALA A 5 10.49 3.60 14.80
CA ALA A 5 10.08 2.65 13.76
C ALA A 5 8.56 2.50 13.68
N GLN A 6 7.89 2.42 14.84
CA GLN A 6 6.43 2.38 14.92
C GLN A 6 5.79 3.70 14.45
N GLN A 7 6.37 4.86 14.78
CA GLN A 7 5.90 6.16 14.28
C GLN A 7 6.12 6.31 12.77
N LEU A 8 7.22 5.80 12.23
CA LEU A 8 7.48 5.75 10.79
C LEU A 8 6.50 4.81 10.09
N GLN A 9 6.22 3.64 10.64
CA GLN A 9 5.20 2.71 10.09
C GLN A 9 3.82 3.34 10.09
N VAL A 10 3.43 4.05 11.17
CA VAL A 10 2.17 4.81 11.22
C VAL A 10 2.18 5.94 10.18
N ALA A 11 3.30 6.66 10.03
CA ALA A 11 3.44 7.71 9.03
C ALA A 11 3.39 7.15 7.60
N ILE A 12 4.02 6.02 7.31
CA ILE A 12 4.00 5.35 6.01
C ILE A 12 2.58 4.83 5.72
N ALA A 13 1.95 4.18 6.69
CA ALA A 13 0.55 3.72 6.62
C ALA A 13 -0.46 4.85 6.41
N THR A 14 -0.12 6.08 6.81
CA THR A 14 -0.97 7.28 6.68
C THR A 14 -0.46 8.27 5.62
N GLN A 15 0.53 7.92 4.81
CA GLN A 15 1.22 8.81 3.85
C GLN A 15 1.62 10.19 4.45
N GLY A 16 2.22 10.19 5.64
CA GLY A 16 2.86 11.37 6.26
C GLY A 16 1.93 12.24 7.12
N VAL A 17 0.76 11.74 7.51
CA VAL A 17 -0.32 12.53 8.11
C VAL A 17 -0.35 12.40 9.66
N ALA A 18 0.77 12.69 10.31
CA ALA A 18 0.88 12.70 11.77
C ALA A 18 0.95 14.14 12.35
N GLY A 19 -0.20 14.82 12.43
CA GLY A 19 -0.42 15.92 13.38
C GLY A 19 -1.03 15.37 14.68
N LEU A 20 -0.30 15.48 15.81
CA LEU A 20 -0.76 15.23 17.19
C LEU A 20 -1.57 16.45 17.69
N PRO A 21 -2.63 16.28 18.53
CA PRO A 21 -2.47 16.00 19.95
C PRO A 21 -3.51 15.03 20.55
N ALA A 22 -3.38 14.81 21.87
CA ALA A 22 -3.73 13.61 22.61
C ALA A 22 -5.15 13.54 23.22
N ASP A 23 -5.50 12.29 23.56
CA ASP A 23 -6.25 11.84 24.75
C ASP A 23 -7.80 11.90 24.74
N LYS A 24 -8.47 10.73 24.79
CA LYS A 24 -9.08 10.15 26.01
C LYS A 24 -10.01 8.95 25.73
N SER A 25 -9.74 7.89 26.49
CA SER A 25 -10.57 6.75 26.95
C SER A 25 -12.06 6.66 26.59
N GLY A 26 -12.50 5.46 26.19
CA GLY A 26 -13.90 5.02 26.29
C GLY A 26 -14.13 3.59 25.76
N GLN A 27 -14.63 2.70 26.62
CA GLN A 27 -14.84 1.26 26.44
C GLN A 27 -15.81 0.88 25.30
N ARG A 28 -15.68 -0.33 24.73
CA ARG A 28 -16.63 -0.92 23.76
C ARG A 28 -17.02 -2.35 24.18
N PRO A 29 -18.31 -2.74 24.09
CA PRO A 29 -18.73 -4.13 24.24
C PRO A 29 -18.71 -4.89 22.90
N GLN A 30 -18.58 -6.21 23.03
CA GLN A 30 -18.49 -7.22 21.98
C GLN A 30 -19.86 -7.50 21.32
N CYS A 31 -19.86 -7.93 20.05
CA CYS A 31 -20.89 -8.84 19.52
C CYS A 31 -20.41 -9.64 18.30
N SER A 32 -20.98 -10.83 18.22
CA SER A 32 -20.64 -12.07 17.52
C SER A 32 -20.73 -12.09 15.99
N SER A 33 -19.92 -13.00 15.45
CA SER A 33 -19.75 -13.43 14.06
C SER A 33 -20.91 -14.25 13.49
N GLY A 34 -20.99 -14.27 12.16
CA GLY A 34 -21.74 -15.26 11.36
C GLY A 34 -21.03 -15.46 10.02
N SER A 35 -20.45 -16.64 9.83
CA SER A 35 -19.69 -17.05 8.65
C SER A 35 -20.58 -17.79 7.64
N SER A 36 -20.24 -17.71 6.35
CA SER A 36 -20.62 -18.74 5.37
C SER A 36 -19.54 -18.87 4.28
N SER A 37 -19.17 -20.11 4.03
CA SER A 37 -18.08 -20.58 3.18
C SER A 37 -18.54 -20.90 1.75
N VAL A 38 -17.68 -20.72 0.75
CA VAL A 38 -17.77 -21.46 -0.52
C VAL A 38 -16.37 -21.92 -0.96
N ASN A 39 -16.32 -23.19 -1.38
CA ASN A 39 -15.14 -24.01 -1.69
C ASN A 39 -14.62 -23.83 -3.13
N SER A 40 -13.31 -23.96 -3.32
CA SER A 40 -12.71 -24.65 -4.48
C SER A 40 -11.33 -25.22 -4.06
N SER A 41 -11.18 -26.55 -4.11
CA SER A 41 -10.38 -27.30 -3.11
C SER A 41 -9.17 -28.08 -3.63
N THR A 42 -8.68 -27.80 -4.84
CA THR A 42 -7.54 -28.55 -5.40
C THR A 42 -6.27 -27.73 -5.59
N ASP A 43 -6.36 -26.47 -6.04
CA ASP A 43 -5.17 -25.60 -6.17
C ASP A 43 -4.81 -24.91 -4.85
N ALA A 44 -5.81 -24.58 -4.04
CA ALA A 44 -5.63 -24.01 -2.71
C ALA A 44 -4.78 -24.91 -1.80
N ARG A 45 -4.85 -26.24 -1.93
CA ARG A 45 -4.10 -27.15 -1.06
C ARG A 45 -2.58 -27.07 -1.25
N ALA A 46 -2.10 -26.89 -2.49
CA ALA A 46 -0.67 -26.78 -2.75
C ALA A 46 -0.09 -25.48 -2.17
N TYR A 47 -0.83 -24.37 -2.31
CA TYR A 47 -0.46 -23.08 -1.72
C TYR A 47 -0.59 -23.06 -0.19
N LEU A 48 -1.61 -23.72 0.38
CA LEU A 48 -1.77 -23.86 1.82
C LEU A 48 -0.64 -24.68 2.45
N THR A 49 -0.22 -25.79 1.83
CA THR A 49 0.91 -26.59 2.34
C THR A 49 2.23 -25.84 2.26
N LEU A 50 2.41 -24.97 1.26
CA LEU A 50 3.56 -24.09 1.14
C LEU A 50 3.50 -22.94 2.17
N GLY A 51 2.30 -22.37 2.37
CA GLY A 51 1.99 -21.37 3.39
C GLY A 51 2.20 -21.87 4.81
N GLU A 52 1.87 -23.12 5.11
CA GLU A 52 2.10 -23.77 6.42
C GLU A 52 3.60 -24.00 6.70
N LYS A 53 4.38 -24.39 5.67
CA LYS A 53 5.85 -24.49 5.78
C LYS A 53 6.49 -23.14 6.09
N TYR A 54 6.03 -22.07 5.43
CA TYR A 54 6.57 -20.71 5.65
C TYR A 54 6.00 -20.02 6.89
N ALA A 55 4.78 -20.36 7.34
CA ALA A 55 4.19 -19.86 8.59
C ALA A 55 4.97 -20.34 9.83
N ALA A 56 5.57 -21.54 9.77
CA ALA A 56 6.47 -22.03 10.81
C ALA A 56 7.73 -21.15 10.98
N GLY A 57 8.14 -20.42 9.93
CA GLY A 57 9.27 -19.50 9.93
C GLY A 57 9.03 -18.17 10.66
N TYR A 58 7.78 -17.82 10.96
CA TYR A 58 7.44 -16.53 11.60
C TYR A 58 7.74 -16.46 13.11
N GLY A 59 8.16 -17.56 13.76
CA GLY A 59 8.78 -17.56 15.10
C GLY A 59 8.25 -16.49 16.07
N ILE A 60 6.93 -16.45 16.30
CA ILE A 60 6.30 -15.31 16.97
C ILE A 60 6.72 -15.25 18.44
N ARG A 61 7.58 -14.28 18.77
CA ARG A 61 7.83 -13.85 20.16
C ARG A 61 6.55 -13.23 20.70
N ALA A 62 5.83 -14.00 21.51
CA ALA A 62 4.79 -13.48 22.40
C ALA A 62 5.47 -12.56 23.44
N THR A 63 5.40 -11.24 23.27
CA THR A 63 5.75 -10.30 24.33
C THR A 63 4.49 -9.80 25.01
N THR A 64 4.08 -10.54 26.04
CA THR A 64 3.38 -9.97 27.19
C THR A 64 4.37 -9.13 28.01
N ALA A 65 4.05 -7.85 28.23
CA ALA A 65 4.24 -7.09 29.49
C ALA A 65 4.65 -5.61 29.28
N GLU A 66 3.73 -4.75 29.73
CA GLU A 66 3.93 -3.60 30.64
C GLU A 66 4.86 -2.43 30.26
N VAL A 67 4.16 -1.32 29.97
CA VAL A 67 4.42 0.10 30.28
C VAL A 67 5.67 0.41 31.11
N SER A 68 6.52 1.28 30.54
CA SER A 68 7.11 2.40 31.29
C SER A 68 7.38 3.59 30.38
N ARG A 69 6.83 4.73 30.79
CA ARG A 69 6.91 6.04 30.13
C ARG A 69 8.24 6.73 30.41
N GLN A 70 8.80 7.36 29.39
CA GLN A 70 9.58 8.62 29.36
C GLN A 70 10.15 8.69 27.92
N GLY A 71 9.96 9.70 27.07
CA GLY A 71 9.59 11.09 27.26
C GLY A 71 10.80 11.97 26.92
N HIS A 72 11.09 12.21 25.63
CA HIS A 72 11.73 13.43 25.12
C HIS A 72 11.52 13.58 23.60
N ALA A 73 11.12 14.79 23.20
CA ALA A 73 10.78 15.17 21.84
C ALA A 73 11.89 16.03 21.21
N SER A 74 12.12 15.87 19.90
CA SER A 74 12.45 16.95 18.96
C SER A 74 12.36 16.44 17.50
N PRO A 75 12.11 17.34 16.51
CA PRO A 75 11.30 17.01 15.33
C PRO A 75 12.07 16.98 13.99
N THR A 76 11.37 16.51 12.95
CA THR A 76 11.59 16.77 11.50
C THR A 76 12.52 15.83 10.75
N LEU A 77 12.01 14.69 10.25
CA LEU A 77 12.74 13.78 9.34
C LEU A 77 11.86 13.20 8.21
N ALA A 78 10.94 13.99 7.64
CA ALA A 78 10.16 13.57 6.47
C ALA A 78 10.87 13.83 5.12
N ASN A 79 11.92 14.67 5.10
CA ASN A 79 12.63 15.03 3.87
C ASN A 79 13.94 14.28 3.64
N GLN A 80 14.37 13.40 4.55
CA GLN A 80 15.65 12.69 4.42
C GLN A 80 15.54 11.35 3.66
N ALA A 81 14.37 10.70 3.66
CA ALA A 81 14.19 9.41 2.98
C ALA A 81 14.24 9.47 1.44
N LEU A 82 14.10 10.67 0.84
CA LEU A 82 14.25 10.88 -0.61
C LEU A 82 15.63 11.43 -1.01
N GLN A 83 16.40 11.98 -0.06
CA GLN A 83 17.75 12.50 -0.29
C GLN A 83 18.83 11.43 -0.03
N SER A 84 18.56 10.46 0.85
CA SER A 84 19.46 9.32 1.06
C SER A 84 19.54 8.39 -0.15
N THR A 85 18.54 8.38 -1.02
CA THR A 85 18.53 7.57 -2.25
C THR A 85 19.44 8.15 -3.33
N THR A 86 19.51 9.48 -3.47
CA THR A 86 20.34 10.14 -4.49
C THR A 86 21.81 10.28 -4.11
N ILE A 87 22.13 10.40 -2.82
CA ILE A 87 23.53 10.54 -2.36
C ILE A 87 24.26 9.18 -2.44
N VAL A 88 23.56 8.06 -2.24
CA VAL A 88 24.17 6.70 -2.27
C VAL A 88 24.25 6.11 -3.68
N GLU A 89 23.35 6.50 -4.60
CA GLU A 89 23.50 6.19 -6.04
C GLU A 89 24.81 6.78 -6.63
N GLU A 90 25.30 7.90 -6.08
CA GLU A 90 26.52 8.56 -6.55
C GLU A 90 27.81 7.93 -5.98
N GLU A 91 27.77 7.43 -4.74
CA GLU A 91 28.87 6.64 -4.15
C GLU A 91 29.03 5.26 -4.80
N ALA A 92 27.99 4.72 -5.44
CA ALA A 92 28.01 3.46 -6.19
C ALA A 92 28.88 3.49 -7.46
N ARG A 93 29.38 4.65 -7.90
CA ARG A 93 30.35 4.74 -9.00
C ARG A 93 31.79 4.51 -8.57
N GLN A 94 32.06 4.44 -7.27
CA GLN A 94 33.42 4.38 -6.73
C GLN A 94 33.56 3.34 -5.61
N GLN A 95 33.35 2.06 -5.91
CA GLN A 95 34.16 1.00 -5.31
C GLN A 95 34.10 -0.36 -6.06
N THR A 96 35.32 -0.79 -6.39
CA THR A 96 35.92 -2.03 -6.90
C THR A 96 35.07 -3.28 -7.24
N PRO A 97 35.35 -3.94 -8.38
CA PRO A 97 34.78 -5.25 -8.72
C PRO A 97 35.31 -6.33 -7.77
N GLY A 98 34.41 -7.23 -7.36
CA GLY A 98 34.69 -8.38 -6.51
C GLY A 98 35.83 -9.27 -7.03
N GLY A 99 36.41 -10.05 -6.12
CA GLY A 99 37.50 -10.98 -6.42
C GLY A 99 37.16 -11.95 -7.57
N PRO A 100 38.18 -12.46 -8.29
CA PRO A 100 37.97 -13.23 -9.51
C PRO A 100 37.27 -14.56 -9.20
N GLY A 101 35.95 -14.61 -9.43
CA GLY A 101 35.17 -15.86 -9.47
C GLY A 101 33.85 -15.91 -8.70
N SER A 102 33.47 -14.90 -7.89
CA SER A 102 32.18 -14.93 -7.17
C SER A 102 31.07 -14.31 -8.02
N SER A 103 29.90 -14.96 -8.09
CA SER A 103 28.73 -14.40 -8.78
C SER A 103 28.20 -13.16 -8.06
N ALA A 104 27.41 -12.35 -8.76
CA ALA A 104 26.76 -11.20 -8.13
C ALA A 104 25.81 -11.63 -6.99
N PHE A 105 25.11 -12.75 -7.17
CA PHE A 105 24.28 -13.35 -6.13
C PHE A 105 25.10 -13.79 -4.93
N GLU A 106 26.19 -14.54 -5.11
CA GLU A 106 27.04 -15.00 -4.00
C GLU A 106 27.61 -13.85 -3.17
N GLN A 107 27.99 -12.74 -3.83
CA GLN A 107 28.46 -11.55 -3.14
C GLN A 107 27.35 -10.95 -2.28
N VAL A 108 26.19 -10.68 -2.87
CA VAL A 108 25.01 -10.15 -2.15
C VAL A 108 24.60 -11.07 -1.01
N TRP A 109 24.61 -12.39 -1.25
CA TRP A 109 24.23 -13.39 -0.27
C TRP A 109 25.18 -13.42 0.94
N ARG A 110 26.48 -13.22 0.70
CA ARG A 110 27.47 -13.08 1.78
C ARG A 110 27.24 -11.81 2.59
N GLU A 111 26.97 -10.69 1.92
CA GLU A 111 26.73 -9.39 2.55
C GLU A 111 25.43 -9.37 3.38
N LEU A 112 24.41 -10.16 3.01
CA LEU A 112 23.18 -10.34 3.82
C LEU A 112 23.47 -10.90 5.22
N HIS A 113 24.56 -11.64 5.39
CA HIS A 113 24.94 -12.26 6.65
C HIS A 113 26.04 -11.47 7.39
N ASP A 114 26.34 -10.24 6.94
CA ASP A 114 27.36 -9.40 7.56
C ASP A 114 26.90 -8.84 8.93
N GLY A 115 27.84 -8.68 9.86
CA GLY A 115 27.56 -8.13 11.18
C GLY A 115 27.11 -6.67 11.15
N MET A 116 27.51 -5.91 10.12
CA MET A 116 27.21 -4.49 9.99
C MET A 116 25.86 -4.25 9.30
N VAL A 117 24.97 -3.57 10.03
CA VAL A 117 23.62 -3.18 9.56
C VAL A 117 23.63 -2.47 8.20
N PRO A 118 24.55 -1.52 7.91
CA PRO A 118 24.58 -0.87 6.60
C PRO A 118 24.92 -1.82 5.45
N ILE A 119 25.75 -2.84 5.70
CA ILE A 119 26.08 -3.84 4.67
C ILE A 119 24.87 -4.71 4.39
N ARG A 120 24.20 -5.23 5.43
CA ARG A 120 22.98 -6.04 5.23
C ARG A 120 21.88 -5.29 4.49
N GLY A 121 21.64 -4.02 4.86
CA GLY A 121 20.65 -3.18 4.18
C GLY A 121 21.01 -2.93 2.71
N HIS A 122 22.30 -2.72 2.41
CA HIS A 122 22.77 -2.61 1.03
C HIS A 122 22.60 -3.92 0.26
N ALA A 123 22.87 -5.07 0.90
CA ALA A 123 22.70 -6.38 0.29
C ALA A 123 21.26 -6.62 -0.15
N PHE A 124 20.25 -6.23 0.64
CA PHE A 124 18.85 -6.30 0.20
C PHE A 124 18.55 -5.40 -1.02
N ILE A 125 19.22 -4.26 -1.16
CA ILE A 125 19.11 -3.41 -2.36
C ILE A 125 19.71 -4.13 -3.57
N GLY A 126 20.88 -4.77 -3.41
CA GLY A 126 21.49 -5.61 -4.44
C GLY A 126 20.58 -6.78 -4.83
N LEU A 127 19.97 -7.45 -3.84
CA LEU A 127 19.06 -8.56 -4.05
C LEU A 127 17.81 -8.15 -4.84
N ARG A 128 17.19 -7.03 -4.46
CA ARG A 128 16.09 -6.44 -5.21
C ARG A 128 16.46 -6.21 -6.67
N ARG A 129 17.64 -5.64 -6.93
CA ARG A 129 18.12 -5.38 -8.30
C ARG A 129 18.25 -6.67 -9.11
N LEU A 130 18.86 -7.71 -8.54
CA LEU A 130 18.99 -9.01 -9.21
C LEU A 130 17.62 -9.64 -9.54
N LEU A 131 16.66 -9.53 -8.61
CA LEU A 131 15.28 -9.96 -8.84
C LEU A 131 14.62 -9.17 -9.96
N GLU A 132 14.79 -7.84 -9.99
CA GLU A 132 14.22 -6.97 -11.02
C GLU A 132 14.79 -7.27 -12.41
N GLU A 133 16.10 -7.50 -12.49
CA GLU A 133 16.83 -7.91 -13.71
C GLU A 133 16.49 -9.35 -14.15
N GLY A 134 15.87 -10.15 -13.28
CA GLY A 134 15.50 -11.54 -13.58
C GLY A 134 16.70 -12.48 -13.61
N ASP A 135 17.69 -12.23 -12.76
CA ASP A 135 18.89 -13.05 -12.64
C ASP A 135 18.55 -14.52 -12.35
N ALA A 136 19.02 -15.43 -13.20
CA ALA A 136 18.62 -16.83 -13.17
C ALA A 136 19.13 -17.56 -11.91
N GLU A 137 20.30 -17.18 -11.40
CA GLU A 137 20.86 -17.75 -10.17
C GLU A 137 20.01 -17.33 -8.96
N THR A 138 19.73 -16.03 -8.83
CA THR A 138 18.86 -15.48 -7.78
C THR A 138 17.47 -16.11 -7.79
N LEU A 139 16.87 -16.31 -8.98
CA LEU A 139 15.57 -16.99 -9.10
C LEU A 139 15.66 -18.50 -8.81
N GLY A 140 16.82 -19.13 -9.03
CA GLY A 140 17.09 -20.51 -8.61
C GLY A 140 17.07 -20.68 -7.09
N HIS A 141 17.37 -19.62 -6.33
CA HIS A 141 17.37 -19.57 -4.87
C HIS A 141 16.14 -18.85 -4.28
N ALA A 142 15.02 -18.80 -5.01
CA ALA A 142 13.86 -17.97 -4.65
C ALA A 142 13.21 -18.27 -3.28
N ASP A 143 13.31 -19.51 -2.79
CA ASP A 143 12.80 -19.88 -1.46
C ASP A 143 13.72 -19.40 -0.34
N GLU A 144 15.03 -19.52 -0.50
CA GLU A 144 16.02 -18.99 0.44
C GLU A 144 15.95 -17.45 0.48
N VAL A 145 15.81 -16.82 -0.69
CA VAL A 145 15.59 -15.37 -0.82
C VAL A 145 14.31 -14.93 -0.11
N LEU A 146 13.24 -15.72 -0.21
CA LEU A 146 11.99 -15.46 0.50
C LEU A 146 12.22 -15.47 2.02
N GLU A 147 12.88 -16.51 2.54
CA GLU A 147 13.19 -16.64 3.97
C GLU A 147 14.08 -15.49 4.47
N ALA A 148 15.11 -15.12 3.70
CA ALA A 148 15.97 -13.98 4.02
C ALA A 148 15.18 -12.67 4.08
N CYS A 149 14.31 -12.42 3.10
CA CYS A 149 13.41 -11.27 3.11
C CYS A 149 12.46 -11.29 4.32
N GLN A 150 11.89 -12.44 4.67
CA GLN A 150 11.01 -12.58 5.84
C GLN A 150 11.73 -12.28 7.16
N ALA A 151 12.98 -12.73 7.30
CA ALA A 151 13.81 -12.36 8.45
C ALA A 151 14.13 -10.86 8.44
N GLY A 152 14.48 -10.32 7.27
CA GLY A 152 14.81 -8.90 7.10
C GLY A 152 13.67 -7.95 7.45
N ILE A 153 12.42 -8.28 7.10
CA ILE A 153 11.26 -7.44 7.45
C ILE A 153 10.93 -7.45 8.96
N GLN A 154 11.57 -8.30 9.77
CA GLN A 154 11.41 -8.34 11.23
C GLN A 154 12.60 -7.66 11.97
N GLU A 155 13.59 -7.15 11.23
CA GLU A 155 14.74 -6.45 11.82
C GLU A 155 14.30 -5.13 12.47
N GLU A 156 14.93 -4.77 13.59
CA GLU A 156 14.61 -3.52 14.30
C GLU A 156 15.10 -2.28 13.53
N ASP A 157 16.11 -2.44 12.69
CA ASP A 157 16.70 -1.36 11.93
C ASP A 157 15.92 -1.06 10.65
N SER A 158 15.52 0.21 10.49
CA SER A 158 14.72 0.66 9.37
C SER A 158 15.39 0.59 8.01
N TYR A 159 16.72 0.69 7.95
CA TYR A 159 17.42 0.55 6.69
C TYR A 159 17.32 -0.90 6.19
N VAL A 160 17.45 -1.87 7.10
CA VAL A 160 17.34 -3.30 6.77
C VAL A 160 15.89 -3.70 6.48
N TYR A 161 14.93 -3.38 7.35
CA TYR A 161 13.55 -3.83 7.10
C TYR A 161 12.93 -3.16 5.87
N LEU A 162 13.22 -1.89 5.58
CA LEU A 162 12.68 -1.21 4.38
C LEU A 162 13.28 -1.79 3.10
N SER A 163 14.58 -2.03 3.06
CA SER A 163 15.24 -2.64 1.91
C SER A 163 14.76 -4.09 1.68
N ALA A 164 14.57 -4.86 2.76
CA ALA A 164 13.98 -6.20 2.70
C ALA A 164 12.53 -6.20 2.18
N ILE A 165 11.69 -5.24 2.59
CA ILE A 165 10.33 -5.06 2.04
C ILE A 165 10.38 -4.85 0.52
N HIS A 166 11.35 -4.06 0.02
CA HIS A 166 11.44 -3.79 -1.42
C HIS A 166 11.92 -5.02 -2.18
N ALA A 167 12.89 -5.75 -1.66
CA ALA A 167 13.34 -7.02 -2.24
C ALA A 167 12.20 -8.06 -2.26
N LEU A 168 11.42 -8.16 -1.17
CA LEU A 168 10.28 -9.06 -1.09
C LEU A 168 9.19 -8.71 -2.11
N ALA A 169 8.90 -7.42 -2.30
CA ALA A 169 7.95 -6.98 -3.32
C ALA A 169 8.42 -7.38 -4.73
N ALA A 170 9.71 -7.15 -5.05
CA ALA A 170 10.29 -7.56 -6.32
C ALA A 170 10.21 -9.08 -6.54
N LEU A 171 10.41 -9.89 -5.48
CA LEU A 171 10.26 -11.34 -5.54
C LEU A 171 8.82 -11.77 -5.82
N VAL A 172 7.83 -11.16 -5.14
CA VAL A 172 6.40 -11.46 -5.36
C VAL A 172 5.97 -11.11 -6.79
N GLU A 173 6.50 -10.01 -7.34
CA GLU A 173 6.21 -9.59 -8.71
C GLU A 173 6.70 -10.56 -9.79
N ARG A 174 7.68 -11.44 -9.49
CA ARG A 174 8.15 -12.48 -10.41
C ARG A 174 7.16 -13.63 -10.59
N ASP A 175 6.32 -13.88 -9.58
CA ASP A 175 5.30 -14.92 -9.57
C ASP A 175 4.05 -14.44 -8.84
N LEU A 176 3.30 -13.55 -9.49
CA LEU A 176 2.08 -12.97 -8.91
C LEU A 176 1.00 -14.03 -8.68
N ASP A 177 0.88 -15.02 -9.55
CA ASP A 177 -0.16 -16.05 -9.45
C ASP A 177 0.07 -16.97 -8.25
N GLY A 178 1.34 -17.30 -7.94
CA GLY A 178 1.66 -18.11 -6.78
C GLY A 178 1.86 -17.33 -5.48
N ARG A 179 2.58 -16.20 -5.53
CA ARG A 179 3.05 -15.51 -4.32
C ARG A 179 2.10 -14.45 -3.80
N LEU A 180 1.24 -13.87 -4.65
CA LEU A 180 0.27 -12.86 -4.20
C LEU A 180 -0.84 -13.47 -3.32
N PRO A 181 -1.44 -14.63 -3.65
CA PRO A 181 -2.38 -15.30 -2.75
C PRO A 181 -1.74 -15.70 -1.43
N TRP A 182 -0.51 -16.25 -1.48
CA TRP A 182 0.26 -16.56 -0.27
C TRP A 182 0.45 -15.33 0.61
N LEU A 183 0.86 -14.19 0.05
CA LEU A 183 1.05 -12.96 0.80
C LEU A 183 -0.26 -12.46 1.44
N ALA A 184 -1.38 -12.57 0.72
CA ALA A 184 -2.70 -12.23 1.25
C ALA A 184 -3.09 -13.12 2.45
N GLU A 185 -2.81 -14.42 2.38
CA GLU A 185 -3.02 -15.36 3.49
C GLU A 185 -2.17 -14.99 4.71
N GLN A 186 -0.88 -14.66 4.51
CA GLN A 186 0.01 -14.27 5.61
C GLN A 186 -0.50 -13.02 6.34
N VAL A 187 -0.96 -12.00 5.61
CA VAL A 187 -1.51 -10.75 6.19
C VAL A 187 -2.81 -11.01 6.99
N ALA A 188 -3.57 -12.04 6.60
CA ALA A 188 -4.84 -12.39 7.22
C ALA A 188 -4.70 -13.21 8.51
N LEU A 189 -3.50 -13.73 8.83
CA LEU A 189 -3.28 -14.54 10.03
C LEU A 189 -3.64 -13.79 11.31
N GLU A 190 -4.49 -14.40 12.15
CA GLU A 190 -5.01 -13.77 13.37
C GLU A 190 -3.91 -13.48 14.41
N HIS A 191 -2.90 -14.33 14.49
CA HIS A 191 -1.82 -14.28 15.46
C HIS A 191 -0.65 -13.39 15.01
N LEU A 192 -0.73 -12.81 13.81
CA LEU A 192 0.29 -11.91 13.31
C LEU A 192 0.28 -10.60 14.09
N SER A 193 1.47 -10.17 14.55
CA SER A 193 1.63 -8.88 15.24
C SER A 193 1.19 -7.72 14.35
N VAL A 194 0.80 -6.60 14.96
CA VAL A 194 0.43 -5.37 14.22
C VAL A 194 1.59 -4.93 13.33
N GLU A 195 2.81 -4.94 13.86
CA GLU A 195 4.02 -4.57 13.11
C GLU A 195 4.27 -5.47 11.89
N ALA A 196 4.27 -6.79 12.07
CA ALA A 196 4.48 -7.71 10.97
C ALA A 196 3.38 -7.58 9.90
N ARG A 197 2.14 -7.32 10.32
CA ARG A 197 1.02 -7.06 9.40
C ARG A 197 1.20 -5.77 8.61
N LEU A 198 1.72 -4.71 9.22
CA LEU A 198 2.02 -3.46 8.54
C LEU A 198 3.17 -3.64 7.54
N ASN A 199 4.24 -4.35 7.92
CA ASN A 199 5.37 -4.62 7.04
C ASN A 199 4.94 -5.43 5.82
N LEU A 200 4.14 -6.49 6.02
CA LEU A 200 3.58 -7.26 4.90
C LEU A 200 2.54 -6.45 4.09
N GLY A 201 1.72 -5.64 4.74
CA GLY A 201 0.79 -4.74 4.06
C GLY A 201 1.49 -3.73 3.15
N GLU A 202 2.70 -3.32 3.52
CA GLU A 202 3.54 -2.40 2.75
C GLU A 202 4.26 -3.10 1.57
N VAL A 203 4.62 -4.38 1.71
CA VAL A 203 5.00 -5.24 0.57
C VAL A 203 3.82 -5.33 -0.40
N PHE A 204 2.63 -5.63 0.13
CA PHE A 204 1.43 -5.81 -0.65
C PHE A 204 1.03 -4.53 -1.42
N LEU A 205 1.16 -3.37 -0.78
CA LEU A 205 0.98 -2.07 -1.42
C LEU A 205 1.94 -1.84 -2.59
N ARG A 206 3.22 -2.17 -2.42
CA ARG A 206 4.23 -2.03 -3.48
C ARG A 206 3.87 -2.87 -4.70
N VAL A 207 3.52 -4.14 -4.47
CA VAL A 207 3.09 -5.02 -5.55
C VAL A 207 1.86 -4.43 -6.26
N CYS A 208 0.86 -3.95 -5.51
CA CYS A 208 -0.32 -3.28 -6.07
C CYS A 208 0.05 -2.07 -6.94
N LYS A 209 1.06 -1.30 -6.55
CA LYS A 209 1.52 -0.13 -7.32
C LYS A 209 2.12 -0.52 -8.66
N GLN A 210 2.71 -1.71 -8.78
CA GLN A 210 3.34 -2.19 -10.01
C GLN A 210 2.40 -2.97 -10.94
N LEU A 211 1.21 -3.37 -10.48
CA LEU A 211 0.27 -4.15 -11.30
C LEU A 211 -0.17 -3.47 -12.61
N GLY A 212 -0.18 -2.14 -12.70
CA GLY A 212 -0.59 -1.43 -13.92
C GLY A 212 -1.90 -1.97 -14.52
N ASP A 213 -1.88 -2.31 -15.81
CA ASP A 213 -3.06 -2.80 -16.55
C ASP A 213 -3.52 -4.21 -16.18
N ILE A 214 -2.69 -5.01 -15.47
CA ILE A 214 -3.07 -6.35 -14.99
C ILE A 214 -3.75 -6.31 -13.62
N ALA A 215 -3.86 -5.14 -12.97
CA ALA A 215 -4.51 -4.97 -11.67
C ALA A 215 -5.93 -5.58 -11.58
N PRO A 216 -6.79 -5.51 -12.63
CA PRO A 216 -8.11 -6.14 -12.60
C PRO A 216 -8.09 -7.65 -12.34
N LYS A 217 -7.04 -8.38 -12.76
CA LYS A 217 -6.92 -9.83 -12.56
C LYS A 217 -6.88 -10.20 -11.06
N TYR A 218 -6.21 -9.39 -10.25
CA TYR A 218 -6.01 -9.66 -8.82
C TYR A 218 -6.97 -8.85 -7.92
N ARG A 219 -7.90 -8.08 -8.52
CA ARG A 219 -8.79 -7.16 -7.81
C ARG A 219 -9.47 -7.81 -6.61
N ASP A 220 -10.14 -8.94 -6.82
CA ASP A 220 -11.01 -9.53 -5.79
C ASP A 220 -10.18 -10.00 -4.59
N LEU A 221 -9.02 -10.61 -4.83
CA LEU A 221 -8.08 -11.00 -3.77
C LEU A 221 -7.65 -9.79 -2.94
N LEU A 222 -7.18 -8.74 -3.61
CA LEU A 222 -6.62 -7.56 -2.96
C LEU A 222 -7.69 -6.76 -2.21
N VAL A 223 -8.84 -6.53 -2.84
CA VAL A 223 -9.97 -5.79 -2.26
C VAL A 223 -10.51 -6.53 -1.03
N ASN A 224 -10.69 -7.86 -1.11
CA ASN A 224 -11.17 -8.63 0.02
C ASN A 224 -10.18 -8.60 1.20
N CYS A 225 -8.88 -8.68 0.91
CA CYS A 225 -7.84 -8.55 1.93
C CYS A 225 -7.89 -7.19 2.62
N PHE A 226 -7.95 -6.09 1.87
CA PHE A 226 -7.98 -4.74 2.44
C PHE A 226 -9.29 -4.43 3.15
N LEU A 227 -10.45 -4.85 2.63
CA LEU A 227 -11.74 -4.68 3.30
C LEU A 227 -11.83 -5.51 4.59
N GLY A 228 -11.18 -6.68 4.64
CA GLY A 228 -11.02 -7.46 5.86
C GLY A 228 -10.19 -6.71 6.90
N ALA A 229 -9.00 -6.23 6.51
CA ALA A 229 -8.11 -5.48 7.39
C ALA A 229 -8.68 -4.10 7.81
N ALA A 230 -9.54 -3.49 7.00
CA ALA A 230 -10.26 -2.26 7.35
C ALA A 230 -11.26 -2.43 8.50
N LYS A 231 -11.57 -3.67 8.91
CA LYS A 231 -12.43 -3.99 10.06
C LYS A 231 -11.62 -4.39 11.31
N HIS A 232 -10.29 -4.34 11.24
CA HIS A 232 -9.41 -4.79 12.31
C HIS A 232 -9.61 -3.99 13.61
N SER A 233 -9.38 -4.63 14.76
CA SER A 233 -9.53 -3.99 16.08
C SER A 233 -8.54 -2.85 16.28
N ASP A 234 -7.29 -3.05 15.82
CA ASP A 234 -6.24 -2.04 15.84
C ASP A 234 -6.47 -0.97 14.75
N PRO A 235 -6.52 0.33 15.13
CA PRO A 235 -6.78 1.43 14.20
C PRO A 235 -5.62 1.69 13.21
N VAL A 236 -4.38 1.35 13.55
CA VAL A 236 -3.24 1.51 12.63
C VAL A 236 -3.36 0.53 11.47
N VAL A 237 -3.77 -0.71 11.75
CA VAL A 237 -4.08 -1.71 10.72
C VAL A 237 -5.22 -1.25 9.83
N ARG A 238 -6.32 -0.73 10.41
CA ARG A 238 -7.44 -0.18 9.62
C ARG A 238 -6.96 0.94 8.69
N SER A 239 -6.18 1.88 9.24
CA SER A 239 -5.66 3.02 8.51
C SER A 239 -4.77 2.60 7.34
N SER A 240 -3.83 1.68 7.57
CA SER A 240 -2.98 1.09 6.52
C SER A 240 -3.80 0.42 5.43
N ALA A 241 -4.78 -0.41 5.82
CA ALA A 241 -5.63 -1.12 4.87
C ALA A 241 -6.44 -0.17 3.98
N VAL A 242 -6.96 0.92 4.55
CA VAL A 242 -7.72 1.92 3.81
C VAL A 242 -6.84 2.71 2.85
N SER A 243 -5.64 3.12 3.28
CA SER A 243 -4.66 3.77 2.40
C SER A 243 -4.32 2.87 1.21
N ASN A 244 -4.10 1.57 1.46
CA ASN A 244 -3.80 0.61 0.41
C ASN A 244 -5.00 0.39 -0.53
N LEU A 245 -6.21 0.35 0.04
CA LEU A 245 -7.45 0.24 -0.73
C LEU A 245 -7.62 1.42 -1.70
N GLY A 246 -7.36 2.65 -1.23
CA GLY A 246 -7.42 3.85 -2.07
C GLY A 246 -6.43 3.82 -3.24
N GLU A 247 -5.18 3.45 -2.97
CA GLU A 247 -4.14 3.31 -3.99
C GLU A 247 -4.50 2.27 -5.07
N LEU A 248 -4.96 1.08 -4.64
CA LEU A 248 -5.40 0.04 -5.56
C LEU A 248 -6.59 0.51 -6.40
N CYS A 249 -7.61 1.05 -5.75
CA CYS A 249 -8.86 1.44 -6.41
C CYS A 249 -8.64 2.54 -7.46
N GLY A 250 -7.71 3.46 -7.21
CA GLY A 250 -7.29 4.46 -8.22
C GLY A 250 -6.69 3.84 -9.50
N LYS A 251 -6.14 2.62 -9.43
CA LYS A 251 -5.52 1.92 -10.58
C LYS A 251 -6.45 0.95 -11.31
N LEU A 252 -7.61 0.61 -10.76
CA LEU A 252 -8.52 -0.38 -11.35
C LEU A 252 -9.24 0.08 -12.62
N GLY A 253 -9.25 1.38 -12.91
CA GLY A 253 -9.93 1.93 -14.09
C GLY A 253 -11.40 1.53 -14.14
N TYR A 254 -11.84 0.94 -15.26
CA TYR A 254 -13.23 0.51 -15.45
C TYR A 254 -13.66 -0.62 -14.52
N SER A 255 -12.73 -1.47 -14.09
CA SER A 255 -13.01 -2.60 -13.20
C SER A 255 -13.41 -2.17 -11.78
N PHE A 256 -13.20 -0.89 -11.43
CA PHE A 256 -13.69 -0.30 -10.19
C PHE A 256 -15.22 -0.24 -10.13
N GLY A 257 -15.89 -0.05 -11.28
CA GLY A 257 -17.34 0.19 -11.33
C GLY A 257 -18.17 -0.92 -10.67
N THR A 258 -17.71 -2.17 -10.70
CA THR A 258 -18.43 -3.31 -10.12
C THR A 258 -18.36 -3.37 -8.59
N ILE A 259 -17.32 -2.78 -7.98
CA ILE A 259 -17.09 -2.80 -6.53
C ILE A 259 -17.31 -1.42 -5.89
N MET A 260 -17.51 -0.39 -6.70
CA MET A 260 -17.54 1.02 -6.27
C MET A 260 -18.40 1.27 -5.05
N GLN A 261 -19.64 0.74 -5.03
CA GLN A 261 -20.58 1.03 -3.95
C GLN A 261 -20.10 0.49 -2.61
N GLU A 262 -19.49 -0.69 -2.60
CA GLU A 262 -18.91 -1.30 -1.40
C GLU A 262 -17.72 -0.48 -0.89
N ILE A 263 -16.86 -0.03 -1.81
CA ILE A 263 -15.70 0.81 -1.48
C ILE A 263 -16.15 2.17 -0.92
N LEU A 264 -17.06 2.87 -1.60
CA LEU A 264 -17.55 4.17 -1.15
C LEU A 264 -18.30 4.05 0.18
N ALA A 265 -19.10 3.01 0.38
CA ALA A 265 -19.75 2.76 1.67
C ALA A 265 -18.74 2.51 2.79
N CYS A 266 -17.69 1.72 2.53
CA CYS A 266 -16.60 1.47 3.46
C CYS A 266 -15.89 2.78 3.86
N LEU A 267 -15.48 3.59 2.87
CA LEU A 267 -14.81 4.87 3.11
C LEU A 267 -15.71 5.84 3.88
N ARG A 268 -16.98 5.99 3.51
CA ARG A 268 -17.95 6.85 4.22
C ARG A 268 -18.11 6.44 5.69
N GLY A 269 -18.07 5.14 5.98
CA GLY A 269 -18.08 4.61 7.35
C GLY A 269 -16.82 4.97 8.13
N LEU A 270 -15.64 4.78 7.52
CA LEU A 270 -14.34 4.97 8.19
C LEU A 270 -13.92 6.44 8.31
N ILE A 271 -14.48 7.35 7.50
CA ILE A 271 -14.36 8.80 7.71
C ILE A 271 -14.90 9.22 9.10
N ARG A 272 -15.88 8.47 9.63
CA ARG A 272 -16.48 8.70 10.96
C ARG A 272 -15.88 7.80 12.04
N ASP A 273 -14.75 7.15 11.78
CA ASP A 273 -14.07 6.31 12.78
C ASP A 273 -13.73 7.18 14.01
N PRO A 274 -13.88 6.65 15.25
CA PRO A 274 -13.52 7.38 16.47
C PRO A 274 -12.05 7.80 16.51
N VAL A 275 -11.18 7.15 15.73
CA VAL A 275 -9.76 7.44 15.68
C VAL A 275 -9.43 8.30 14.46
N ASN A 276 -8.96 9.53 14.71
CA ASN A 276 -8.74 10.55 13.68
C ASN A 276 -7.88 10.07 12.50
N HIS A 277 -6.80 9.30 12.72
CA HIS A 277 -5.92 8.86 11.63
C HIS A 277 -6.58 7.85 10.67
N VAL A 278 -7.60 7.11 11.12
CA VAL A 278 -8.41 6.25 10.25
C VAL A 278 -9.32 7.11 9.36
N GLY A 279 -9.93 8.15 9.94
CA GLY A 279 -10.70 9.13 9.18
C GLY A 279 -9.86 9.86 8.13
N ARG A 280 -8.65 10.32 8.51
CA ARG A 280 -7.66 10.93 7.61
C ARG A 280 -7.28 9.99 6.46
N ALA A 281 -6.95 8.73 6.77
CA ALA A 281 -6.64 7.74 5.73
C ALA A 281 -7.81 7.50 4.78
N SER A 282 -9.05 7.55 5.28
CA SER A 282 -10.26 7.34 4.45
C SER A 282 -10.51 8.49 3.48
N VAL A 283 -10.34 9.74 3.91
CA VAL A 283 -10.45 10.90 3.03
C VAL A 283 -9.31 10.92 2.00
N LEU A 284 -8.09 10.56 2.42
CA LEU A 284 -6.97 10.41 1.51
C LEU A 284 -7.21 9.30 0.48
N ALA A 285 -7.72 8.15 0.90
CA ALA A 285 -8.04 7.04 0.00
C ALA A 285 -9.08 7.46 -1.05
N LEU A 286 -10.12 8.21 -0.65
CA LEU A 286 -11.06 8.80 -1.59
C LEU A 286 -10.36 9.77 -2.57
N SER A 287 -9.46 10.62 -2.08
CA SER A 287 -8.65 11.49 -2.93
C SER A 287 -7.80 10.71 -3.95
N CYS A 288 -7.14 9.63 -3.53
CA CYS A 288 -6.36 8.75 -4.42
C CYS A 288 -7.21 8.09 -5.49
N ILE A 289 -8.44 7.66 -5.16
CA ILE A 289 -9.38 7.09 -6.14
C ILE A 289 -9.74 8.14 -7.20
N LEU A 290 -10.12 9.34 -6.76
CA LEU A 290 -10.48 10.44 -7.67
C LEU A 290 -9.31 10.80 -8.60
N LYS A 291 -8.11 10.92 -8.02
CA LYS A 291 -6.87 11.19 -8.76
C LYS A 291 -6.55 10.11 -9.79
N GLY A 292 -6.58 8.85 -9.37
CA GLY A 292 -6.21 7.71 -10.22
C GLY A 292 -7.16 7.51 -11.40
N MET A 293 -8.45 7.80 -11.20
CA MET A 293 -9.45 7.67 -12.25
C MET A 293 -9.49 8.88 -13.21
N GLY A 294 -9.21 10.08 -12.70
CA GLY A 294 -9.21 11.31 -13.51
C GLY A 294 -10.51 11.50 -14.30
N PRO A 295 -10.47 11.83 -15.60
CA PRO A 295 -11.67 11.97 -16.44
C PRO A 295 -12.51 10.70 -16.58
N LYS A 296 -11.95 9.50 -16.30
CA LYS A 296 -12.71 8.23 -16.37
C LYS A 296 -13.80 8.17 -15.30
N LEU A 297 -13.74 9.00 -14.25
CA LEU A 297 -14.79 9.11 -13.23
C LEU A 297 -16.19 9.27 -13.84
N PHE A 298 -16.32 10.07 -14.91
CA PHE A 298 -17.60 10.34 -15.56
C PHE A 298 -18.14 9.16 -16.38
N GLN A 299 -17.30 8.17 -16.67
CA GLN A 299 -17.69 6.93 -17.35
C GLN A 299 -17.94 5.80 -16.35
N VAL A 300 -17.11 5.70 -15.31
CA VAL A 300 -17.17 4.61 -14.33
C VAL A 300 -18.21 4.88 -13.24
N MET A 301 -18.40 6.14 -12.84
CA MET A 301 -19.24 6.51 -11.71
C MET A 301 -20.06 7.80 -11.89
N PRO A 302 -20.77 7.99 -13.02
CA PRO A 302 -21.43 9.26 -13.33
C PRO A 302 -22.42 9.74 -12.26
N HIS A 303 -23.10 8.80 -11.59
CA HIS A 303 -24.10 9.11 -10.56
C HIS A 303 -23.48 9.48 -9.21
N GLU A 304 -22.27 8.98 -8.89
CA GLU A 304 -21.63 9.21 -7.59
C GLU A 304 -20.81 10.51 -7.56
N VAL A 305 -20.31 11.00 -8.71
CA VAL A 305 -19.43 12.19 -8.77
C VAL A 305 -20.01 13.39 -8.00
N ARG A 306 -21.30 13.67 -8.20
CA ARG A 306 -21.99 14.79 -7.53
C ARG A 306 -22.08 14.56 -6.03
N ASP A 307 -22.36 13.33 -5.62
CA ASP A 307 -22.60 13.00 -4.22
C ASP A 307 -21.27 12.96 -3.46
N ILE A 308 -20.19 12.46 -4.08
CA ILE A 308 -18.82 12.57 -3.58
C ILE A 308 -18.41 14.04 -3.40
N TYR A 309 -18.69 14.92 -4.36
CA TYR A 309 -18.40 16.36 -4.22
C TYR A 309 -19.13 16.97 -3.02
N ARG A 310 -20.41 16.62 -2.82
CA ARG A 310 -21.21 17.10 -1.69
C ARG A 310 -20.67 16.58 -0.36
N ASP A 311 -20.33 15.30 -0.30
CA ASP A 311 -19.73 14.66 0.87
C ASP A 311 -18.42 15.35 1.25
N LEU A 312 -17.52 15.57 0.28
CA LEU A 312 -16.24 16.26 0.50
C LEU A 312 -16.42 17.71 0.97
N LYS A 313 -17.36 18.45 0.36
CA LYS A 313 -17.65 19.84 0.75
C LYS A 313 -18.22 19.90 2.18
N HIS A 314 -19.08 18.95 2.53
CA HIS A 314 -19.59 18.82 3.89
C HIS A 314 -18.46 18.51 4.89
N ILE A 315 -17.57 17.57 4.57
CA ILE A 315 -16.41 17.22 5.40
C ILE A 315 -15.52 18.46 5.60
N TYR A 316 -15.18 19.18 4.53
CA TYR A 316 -14.37 20.40 4.59
C TYR A 316 -14.95 21.45 5.55
N GLN A 317 -16.28 21.62 5.54
CA GLN A 317 -16.96 22.64 6.35
C GLN A 317 -17.17 22.23 7.81
N THR A 318 -17.31 20.94 8.09
CA THR A 318 -17.71 20.44 9.42
C THR A 318 -16.57 19.85 10.23
N THR A 319 -15.48 19.43 9.60
CA THR A 319 -14.36 18.80 10.31
C THR A 319 -13.61 19.80 11.19
N SER A 320 -13.34 19.37 12.43
CA SER A 320 -12.42 20.06 13.35
C SER A 320 -10.95 19.72 13.07
N ASP A 321 -10.68 18.63 12.35
CA ASP A 321 -9.32 18.18 12.02
C ASP A 321 -8.81 18.89 10.76
N ASP A 322 -7.78 19.72 10.93
CA ASP A 322 -7.17 20.49 9.85
C ASP A 322 -6.58 19.63 8.74
N VAL A 323 -6.11 18.42 9.06
CA VAL A 323 -5.55 17.53 8.03
C VAL A 323 -6.66 16.93 7.18
N ILE A 324 -7.76 16.51 7.80
CA ILE A 324 -8.96 16.08 7.07
C ILE A 324 -9.47 17.23 6.19
N ARG A 325 -9.46 18.47 6.70
CA ARG A 325 -9.87 19.65 5.93
C ARG A 325 -8.99 19.84 4.70
N LEU A 326 -7.67 19.74 4.86
CA LEU A 326 -6.72 19.85 3.76
C LEU A 326 -6.88 18.72 2.72
N GLN A 327 -7.03 17.48 3.17
CA GLN A 327 -7.22 16.33 2.29
C GLN A 327 -8.55 16.40 1.52
N ALA A 328 -9.62 16.88 2.18
CA ALA A 328 -10.90 17.12 1.52
C ALA A 328 -10.77 18.22 0.46
N GLN A 329 -10.03 19.29 0.73
CA GLN A 329 -9.74 20.34 -0.24
C GLN A 329 -8.98 19.78 -1.45
N GLN A 330 -7.93 18.98 -1.23
CA GLN A 330 -7.18 18.33 -2.30
C GLN A 330 -8.08 17.44 -3.17
N ALA A 331 -8.95 16.63 -2.54
CA ALA A 331 -9.89 15.79 -3.27
C ALA A 331 -10.90 16.61 -4.11
N ILE A 332 -11.37 17.75 -3.59
CA ILE A 332 -12.25 18.68 -4.32
C ILE A 332 -11.52 19.28 -5.53
N ASP A 333 -10.25 19.66 -5.36
CA ASP A 333 -9.43 20.21 -6.43
C ASP A 333 -9.15 19.19 -7.54
N GLU A 334 -8.89 17.94 -7.16
CA GLU A 334 -8.69 16.81 -8.09
C GLU A 334 -9.96 16.52 -8.90
N LEU A 335 -11.13 16.53 -8.25
CA LEU A 335 -12.42 16.36 -8.90
C LEU A 335 -12.72 17.53 -9.85
N SER A 336 -12.38 18.74 -9.43
CA SER A 336 -12.54 19.95 -10.25
C SER A 336 -11.61 19.93 -11.46
N ALA A 337 -10.38 19.45 -11.31
CA ALA A 337 -9.43 19.26 -12.41
C ALA A 337 -9.96 18.25 -13.42
N SER A 338 -10.40 17.08 -12.94
CA SER A 338 -11.00 16.03 -13.76
C SER A 338 -12.25 16.52 -14.51
N THR A 339 -13.08 17.33 -13.86
CA THR A 339 -14.27 17.95 -14.48
C THR A 339 -13.88 18.89 -15.62
N ARG A 340 -12.89 19.76 -15.40
CA ARG A 340 -12.41 20.70 -16.43
C ARG A 340 -11.83 19.97 -17.62
N GLU A 341 -11.05 18.92 -17.39
CA GLU A 341 -10.47 18.10 -18.44
C GLU A 341 -11.55 17.40 -19.26
N PHE A 342 -12.54 16.79 -18.60
CA PHE A 342 -13.68 16.14 -19.26
C PHE A 342 -14.48 17.13 -20.14
N LEU A 343 -14.73 18.34 -19.66
CA LEU A 343 -15.46 19.36 -20.43
C LEU A 343 -14.66 19.87 -21.63
N LYS A 344 -13.33 19.98 -21.52
CA LYS A 344 -12.45 20.36 -22.64
C LYS A 344 -12.33 19.26 -23.69
N ALA A 345 -12.40 18.00 -23.28
CA ALA A 345 -12.27 16.85 -24.17
C ALA A 345 -13.51 16.61 -25.05
N GLN A 346 -14.63 17.28 -24.79
CA GLN A 346 -15.79 17.20 -25.67
C GLN A 346 -15.50 17.94 -26.99
N PRO A 347 -15.76 17.32 -28.16
CA PRO A 347 -15.50 17.95 -29.45
C PRO A 347 -16.29 19.25 -29.55
N GLN A 348 -15.62 20.34 -29.97
CA GLN A 348 -16.33 21.58 -30.31
C GLN A 348 -17.33 21.24 -31.41
N LEU A 349 -18.62 21.43 -31.13
CA LEU A 349 -19.70 21.22 -32.08
C LEU A 349 -19.63 22.30 -33.17
N GLU A 350 -18.73 22.15 -34.12
CA GLU A 350 -18.68 22.97 -35.33
C GLU A 350 -19.80 22.51 -36.27
N LYS A 351 -20.87 23.31 -36.34
CA LYS A 351 -21.90 23.12 -37.37
C LYS A 351 -21.31 23.52 -38.73
N GLN A 352 -20.87 22.56 -39.53
CA GLN A 352 -20.66 22.77 -40.96
C GLN A 352 -22.02 22.95 -41.65
N ILE A 353 -22.44 24.20 -41.84
CA ILE A 353 -23.57 24.53 -42.70
C ILE A 353 -23.07 24.45 -44.14
N LYS A 354 -23.26 23.30 -44.80
CA LYS A 354 -23.11 23.20 -46.25
C LYS A 354 -24.38 23.75 -46.90
N ILE A 355 -24.27 24.92 -47.53
CA ILE A 355 -25.31 25.43 -48.43
C ILE A 355 -25.30 24.50 -49.65
N LEU A 356 -26.29 23.62 -49.76
CA LEU A 356 -26.55 22.86 -50.98
C LEU A 356 -26.87 23.88 -52.08
N GLY A 357 -25.97 23.99 -53.07
CA GLY A 357 -26.14 24.90 -54.19
C GLY A 357 -27.50 24.72 -54.84
N LEU A 358 -28.16 25.84 -55.13
CA LEU A 358 -29.39 25.89 -55.90
C LEU A 358 -29.14 25.29 -57.29
N PRO A 359 -29.96 24.35 -57.78
CA PRO A 359 -29.90 23.94 -59.18
C PRO A 359 -30.57 25.00 -60.06
N GLY A 360 -29.82 25.53 -61.03
CA GLY A 360 -30.29 26.43 -62.10
C GLY A 360 -29.56 27.79 -62.05
N GLN A 361 -28.86 28.25 -63.08
CA GLN A 361 -29.04 28.07 -64.52
C GLN A 361 -27.70 27.99 -65.27
#